data_AF-A0A925FEC5-F1
#
_entry.id   AF-A0A925FEC5-F1
#
_cell.length_a   1.000
_cell.length_b   1.000
_cell.length_c   1.000
_cell.angle_alpha   90.00
_cell.angle_beta   90.00
_cell.angle_gamma   90.00
#
_symmetry.space_group_name_H-M   'P 1'
#
loop_
_entity.id
_entity.type
_entity.pdbx_description
1 polymer ?
#
loop_
_entity_poly.entity_id
_entity_poly.type
_entity_poly.pdbx_seq_one_letter_code
_entity_poly.pdbx_strand_id
1 'polypeptide(L)'
;MLWLLANATAPIQYRAIKAFLPAGRMPSRLDGLTLTKEAAKLIVNQTAEGVWGSAIINAPIPGAKNPDAGIGTATAVHRLLELGWDRDSPPIHNARRPLFRLLAEDTDPNFLY
;
A
#
# COMPACT_ATOMS: atom_id res chain seq x y z
N MET A 1 -1.30 -16.72 18.19
CA MET A 1 -0.19 -16.16 17.37
C MET A 1 0.39 -17.19 16.41
N LEU A 2 0.66 -18.43 16.85
CA LEU A 2 1.15 -19.53 16.00
C LEU A 2 0.25 -19.79 14.76
N TRP A 3 -1.07 -19.70 14.92
CA TRP A 3 -2.02 -19.88 13.80
C TRP A 3 -1.82 -18.88 12.66
N LEU A 4 -1.53 -17.61 12.98
CA LEU A 4 -1.33 -16.56 11.98
C LEU A 4 -0.01 -16.78 11.21
N LEU A 5 1.04 -17.22 11.91
CA LEU A 5 2.31 -17.60 11.28
C LEU A 5 2.20 -18.89 10.45
N ALA A 6 1.25 -19.77 10.76
CA ALA A 6 1.04 -21.02 10.04
C ALA A 6 0.13 -20.85 8.81
N ASN A 7 -0.82 -19.91 8.83
CA ASN A 7 -1.90 -19.83 7.83
C ASN A 7 -1.96 -18.52 7.05
N ALA A 8 -1.34 -17.44 7.53
CA ALA A 8 -1.42 -16.17 6.82
C ALA A 8 -0.45 -16.11 5.64
N THR A 9 -0.66 -15.16 4.73
CA THR A 9 0.28 -14.90 3.63
C THR A 9 1.59 -14.31 4.15
N ALA A 10 2.70 -14.55 3.43
CA ALA A 10 4.03 -14.09 3.83
C ALA A 10 4.10 -12.61 4.27
N PRO A 11 3.40 -11.66 3.64
CA PRO A 11 3.40 -10.26 4.08
C PRO A 11 2.69 -10.03 5.43
N ILE A 12 1.58 -10.75 5.68
CA ILE A 12 0.87 -10.68 6.96
C ILE A 12 1.70 -11.31 8.07
N GLN A 13 2.38 -12.42 7.78
CA GLN A 13 3.32 -13.04 8.72
C GLN A 13 4.48 -12.08 9.04
N TYR A 14 5.06 -11.44 8.02
CA TYR A 14 6.14 -10.46 8.17
C TYR A 14 5.69 -9.27 9.03
N ARG A 15 4.52 -8.70 8.76
CA ARG A 15 3.94 -7.61 9.56
C ARG A 15 3.71 -8.03 11.01
N ALA A 16 3.18 -9.24 11.23
CA ALA A 16 2.99 -9.76 12.57
C ALA A 16 4.33 -9.88 13.31
N ILE A 17 5.34 -10.47 12.67
CA ILE A 17 6.70 -10.56 13.23
C ILE A 17 7.28 -9.18 13.54
N LYS A 18 7.17 -8.21 12.61
CA LYS A 18 7.65 -6.82 12.79
C LYS A 18 6.95 -6.11 13.96
N ALA A 19 5.66 -6.33 14.16
CA ALA A 19 4.89 -5.70 15.24
C ALA A 19 5.29 -6.19 16.64
N PHE A 20 5.73 -7.45 16.76
CA PHE A 20 6.12 -8.05 18.05
C PHE A 20 7.63 -8.03 18.31
N LEU A 21 8.44 -7.73 17.31
CA LEU A 21 9.87 -7.51 17.50
C LEU A 21 10.10 -6.13 18.15
N PRO A 22 10.98 -6.04 19.16
CA PRO A 22 11.42 -4.75 19.69
C PRO A 22 11.99 -3.88 18.57
N ALA A 23 11.64 -2.59 18.58
CA ALA A 23 12.19 -1.62 17.64
C ALA A 23 13.73 -1.71 17.63
N GLY A 24 14.33 -1.80 16.43
CA GLY A 24 15.78 -1.92 16.25
C GLY A 24 16.36 -3.34 16.19
N ARG A 25 15.55 -4.40 16.36
CA ARG A 25 15.99 -5.80 16.19
C ARG A 25 15.61 -6.43 14.84
N MET A 26 15.03 -5.68 13.92
CA MET A 26 14.72 -6.23 12.58
C MET A 26 16.02 -6.44 11.80
N PRO A 27 16.30 -7.67 11.32
CA PRO A 27 17.38 -7.90 10.37
C PRO A 27 17.07 -7.18 9.07
N SER A 28 17.97 -6.32 8.60
CA SER A 28 17.85 -5.56 7.34
C SER A 28 17.64 -6.47 6.11
N ARG A 29 18.02 -7.75 6.23
CA ARG A 29 17.79 -8.78 5.21
C ARG A 29 16.31 -9.06 4.95
N LEU A 30 15.42 -8.76 5.90
CA LEU A 30 13.99 -8.98 5.76
C LEU A 30 13.26 -7.83 5.04
N ASP A 31 13.92 -6.68 4.84
CA ASP A 31 13.30 -5.54 4.12
C ASP A 31 12.91 -5.92 2.68
N GLY A 32 13.67 -6.83 2.05
CA GLY A 32 13.38 -7.36 0.72
C GLY A 32 12.15 -8.29 0.64
N LEU A 33 11.62 -8.78 1.77
CA LEU A 33 10.42 -9.63 1.79
C LEU A 33 9.13 -8.86 1.45
N THR A 34 9.18 -7.53 1.53
CA THR A 34 8.06 -6.66 1.21
C THR A 34 7.84 -6.50 -0.31
N LEU A 35 8.85 -6.84 -1.12
CA LEU A 35 8.78 -6.80 -2.58
C LEU A 35 8.14 -8.08 -3.13
N THR A 36 6.87 -8.30 -2.80
CA THR A 36 6.10 -9.37 -3.44
C THR A 36 5.67 -8.96 -4.85
N LYS A 37 5.25 -9.94 -5.67
CA LYS A 37 4.75 -9.68 -7.03
C LYS A 37 3.56 -8.72 -7.01
N GLU A 38 2.72 -8.79 -5.99
CA GLU A 38 1.57 -7.92 -5.78
C GLU A 38 2.02 -6.49 -5.45
N ALA A 39 2.99 -6.32 -4.54
CA ALA A 39 3.57 -5.01 -4.24
C ALA A 39 4.21 -4.37 -5.47
N ALA A 40 4.98 -5.16 -6.23
CA ALA A 40 5.63 -4.68 -7.44
C ALA A 40 4.63 -4.16 -8.49
N LYS A 41 3.51 -4.87 -8.69
CA LYS A 41 2.44 -4.40 -9.59
C LYS A 41 1.86 -3.06 -9.14
N LEU A 42 1.60 -2.90 -7.84
CA LEU A 42 1.12 -1.64 -7.31
C LEU A 42 2.12 -0.52 -7.57
N ILE A 43 3.40 -0.73 -7.24
CA ILE A 43 4.44 0.29 -7.42
C ILE A 43 4.57 0.71 -8.88
N VAL A 44 4.58 -0.25 -9.82
CA VAL A 44 4.69 0.02 -11.25
C VAL A 44 3.47 0.78 -11.79
N ASN A 45 2.30 0.57 -11.21
CA ASN A 45 1.06 1.24 -11.64
C ASN A 45 0.86 2.63 -11.02
N GLN A 46 1.77 3.11 -10.17
CA GLN A 46 1.68 4.45 -9.60
C GLN A 46 2.03 5.50 -10.66
N THR A 47 1.23 6.55 -10.78
CA THR A 47 1.56 7.69 -11.64
C THR A 47 2.70 8.52 -11.03
N ALA A 48 3.31 9.39 -11.84
CA ALA A 48 4.34 10.34 -11.36
C ALA A 48 3.81 11.28 -10.26
N GLU A 49 2.50 11.50 -10.20
CA GLU A 49 1.84 12.33 -9.18
C GLU A 49 1.54 11.56 -7.88
N GLY A 50 1.88 10.27 -7.83
CA GLY A 50 1.66 9.42 -6.67
C GLY A 50 0.25 8.84 -6.57
N VAL A 51 -0.53 8.88 -7.66
CA VAL A 51 -1.94 8.45 -7.71
C VAL A 51 -2.03 7.05 -8.31
N TRP A 52 -3.02 6.28 -7.84
CA TRP A 52 -3.47 5.04 -8.48
C TRP A 52 -4.90 5.18 -8.98
N GLY A 53 -5.12 4.73 -10.22
CA GLY A 53 -6.42 4.83 -10.88
C GLY A 53 -6.81 6.28 -11.19
N SER A 54 -8.11 6.49 -11.44
CA SER A 54 -8.69 7.82 -11.72
C SER A 54 -9.38 8.44 -10.51
N ALA A 55 -9.38 7.79 -9.33
CA ALA A 55 -10.06 8.30 -8.16
C ALA A 55 -9.27 7.99 -6.89
N ILE A 56 -9.47 8.79 -5.84
CA ILE A 56 -8.75 8.63 -4.58
C ILE A 56 -9.33 7.48 -3.74
N ILE A 57 -10.67 7.37 -3.66
CA ILE A 57 -11.39 6.34 -2.91
C ILE A 57 -12.18 5.48 -3.90
N ASN A 58 -11.54 4.42 -4.43
CA ASN A 58 -12.22 3.40 -5.24
C ASN A 58 -11.91 2.02 -4.65
N ALA A 59 -12.97 1.29 -4.31
CA ALA A 59 -12.85 -0.06 -3.81
C ALA A 59 -12.60 -1.06 -4.96
N PRO A 60 -11.90 -2.17 -4.70
CA PRO A 60 -11.76 -3.24 -5.68
C PRO A 60 -13.14 -3.83 -6.03
N ILE A 61 -13.37 -4.11 -7.31
CA ILE A 61 -14.62 -4.74 -7.76
C ILE A 61 -14.56 -6.24 -7.40
N PRO A 62 -15.50 -6.77 -6.59
CA PRO A 62 -15.54 -8.19 -6.26
C PRO A 62 -15.65 -9.07 -7.52
N GLY A 63 -14.80 -10.09 -7.62
CA GLY A 63 -14.79 -11.01 -8.76
C GLY A 63 -14.10 -10.48 -10.03
N ALA A 64 -13.49 -9.28 -9.99
CA ALA A 64 -12.69 -8.79 -11.09
C ALA A 64 -11.47 -9.70 -11.34
N LYS A 65 -11.20 -9.99 -12.62
CA LYS A 65 -10.00 -10.75 -13.03
C LYS A 65 -8.69 -10.09 -12.60
N ASN A 66 -8.71 -8.76 -12.45
CA ASN A 66 -7.60 -7.98 -11.92
C ASN A 66 -8.13 -7.07 -10.80
N PRO A 67 -8.08 -7.51 -9.53
CA PRO A 67 -8.58 -6.71 -8.40
C PRO A 67 -7.78 -5.43 -8.18
N ASP A 68 -6.57 -5.33 -8.72
CA ASP A 68 -5.73 -4.13 -8.66
C ASP A 68 -6.04 -3.12 -9.78
N ALA A 69 -6.84 -3.51 -10.79
CA ALA A 69 -7.24 -2.61 -11.87
C ALA A 69 -8.35 -1.68 -11.39
N GLY A 70 -8.07 -0.37 -11.35
CA GLY A 70 -9.03 0.65 -10.98
C GLY A 70 -9.22 0.86 -9.47
N ILE A 71 -8.34 0.29 -8.64
CA ILE A 71 -8.31 0.65 -7.21
C ILE A 71 -7.92 2.10 -7.05
N GLY A 72 -8.51 2.75 -6.05
CA GLY A 72 -8.17 4.13 -5.72
C GLY A 72 -6.86 4.24 -4.96
N THR A 73 -6.31 5.45 -4.94
CA THR A 73 -5.06 5.79 -4.24
C THR A 73 -5.07 5.37 -2.77
N ALA A 74 -6.17 5.59 -2.04
CA ALA A 74 -6.28 5.20 -0.64
C ALA A 74 -6.19 3.67 -0.46
N THR A 75 -6.88 2.91 -1.31
CA THR A 75 -6.87 1.44 -1.27
C THR A 75 -5.48 0.89 -1.64
N ALA A 76 -4.80 1.47 -2.63
CA ALA A 76 -3.44 1.08 -3.01
C ALA A 76 -2.44 1.31 -1.85
N VAL A 77 -2.52 2.46 -1.18
CA VAL A 77 -1.68 2.75 0.01
C VAL A 77 -1.96 1.76 1.14
N HIS A 78 -3.24 1.51 1.46
CA HIS A 78 -3.61 0.50 2.45
C HIS A 78 -3.05 -0.87 2.10
N ARG A 79 -3.11 -1.25 0.82
CA ARG A 79 -2.59 -2.54 0.36
C ARG A 79 -1.08 -2.64 0.51
N LEU A 80 -0.31 -1.60 0.19
CA LEU A 80 1.14 -1.58 0.41
C LEU A 80 1.47 -1.71 1.90
N LEU A 81 0.75 -1.03 2.79
CA LEU A 81 0.91 -1.15 4.24
C LEU A 81 0.60 -2.56 4.75
N GLU A 82 -0.45 -3.21 4.21
CA GLU A 82 -0.75 -4.62 4.49
C GLU A 82 0.37 -5.55 4.04
N LEU A 83 1.03 -5.22 2.93
CA LEU A 83 2.19 -5.95 2.41
C LEU A 83 3.48 -5.68 3.20
N GLY A 84 3.41 -4.87 4.25
CA GLY A 84 4.52 -4.60 5.17
C GLY A 84 5.43 -3.45 4.74
N TRP A 85 5.02 -2.66 3.73
CA TRP A 85 5.77 -1.47 3.32
C TRP A 85 5.75 -0.42 4.42
N ASP A 86 6.87 0.29 4.54
CA ASP A 86 7.00 1.36 5.52
C ASP A 86 6.24 2.61 5.07
N ARG A 87 5.68 3.36 6.02
CA ARG A 87 4.94 4.60 5.75
C ARG A 87 5.80 5.67 5.07
N ASP A 88 7.11 5.63 5.28
CA ASP A 88 8.08 6.55 4.71
C ASP A 88 8.72 6.01 3.42
N SER A 89 8.26 4.86 2.92
CA SER A 89 8.69 4.34 1.63
C SER A 89 8.29 5.28 0.48
N PRO A 90 9.11 5.40 -0.59
CA PRO A 90 8.84 6.30 -1.70
C PRO A 90 7.42 6.23 -2.29
N PRO A 91 6.84 5.04 -2.59
CA PRO A 91 5.50 4.99 -3.18
C PRO A 91 4.42 5.51 -2.23
N ILE A 92 4.54 5.25 -0.92
CA ILE A 92 3.57 5.75 0.08
C ILE A 92 3.77 7.25 0.34
N HIS A 93 5.02 7.71 0.35
CA HIS A 93 5.34 9.12 0.52
C HIS A 93 4.74 9.98 -0.60
N ASN A 94 4.90 9.55 -1.86
CA ASN A 94 4.38 10.26 -3.03
C ASN A 94 2.85 10.40 -3.00
N ALA A 95 2.16 9.41 -2.45
CA ALA A 95 0.69 9.40 -2.35
C ALA A 95 0.13 10.33 -1.26
N ARG A 96 0.97 10.87 -0.36
CA ARG A 96 0.49 11.73 0.75
C ARG A 96 -0.15 13.02 0.25
N ARG A 97 0.45 13.65 -0.75
CA ARG A 97 -0.04 14.93 -1.30
C ARG A 97 -1.48 14.81 -1.82
N PRO A 98 -1.82 13.87 -2.73
CA PRO A 98 -3.21 13.72 -3.19
C PRO A 98 -4.17 13.33 -2.05
N LEU A 99 -3.74 12.49 -1.10
CA LEU A 99 -4.58 12.10 0.05
C LEU A 99 -4.89 13.28 0.99
N PHE A 100 -3.89 14.10 1.33
CA PHE A 100 -4.11 15.26 2.20
C PHE A 100 -4.95 16.35 1.54
N ARG A 101 -4.88 16.49 0.21
CA ARG A 101 -5.77 17.39 -0.53
C ARG A 101 -7.23 16.97 -0.43
N LEU A 102 -7.51 15.66 -0.56
CA LEU A 102 -8.86 15.15 -0.34
C LEU A 102 -9.36 15.49 1.07
N LEU A 103 -8.52 15.29 2.08
CA LEU A 103 -8.83 15.63 3.48
C LEU A 103 -9.04 17.13 3.70
N ALA A 104 -8.40 17.98 2.91
CA ALA A 104 -8.51 19.43 2.97
C ALA A 104 -9.71 19.98 2.18
N GLU A 105 -10.50 19.13 1.51
CA GLU A 105 -11.57 19.53 0.59
C GLU A 105 -11.06 20.53 -0.47
N ASP A 106 -9.83 20.29 -0.97
CA ASP A 106 -9.22 21.12 -2.00
C ASP A 106 -10.01 20.97 -3.32
N THR A 107 -10.51 22.09 -3.85
CA THR A 107 -11.38 22.15 -5.03
C THR A 107 -10.66 22.64 -6.29
N ASP A 108 -9.32 22.72 -6.29
CA ASP A 108 -8.54 23.13 -7.46
C ASP A 108 -8.89 22.28 -8.70
N PRO A 109 -9.48 22.87 -9.76
CA PRO A 109 -9.95 22.14 -10.93
C PRO A 109 -8.84 21.47 -11.73
N ASN A 110 -7.57 21.83 -11.55
CA ASN A 110 -6.45 21.15 -12.19
C ASN A 110 -6.15 19.76 -11.58
N PHE A 111 -6.78 19.42 -10.45
CA PHE A 111 -6.51 18.20 -9.68
C PHE A 111 -7.78 17.48 -9.20
N LEU A 112 -8.93 17.77 -9.83
CA LEU A 112 -10.17 17.01 -9.66
C LEU A 112 -10.12 15.77 -10.57
N TYR A 113 -9.61 14.66 -10.04
CA TYR A 113 -9.55 13.36 -10.72
C TYR A 113 -10.92 12.68 -10.77
#